data_AF-A0AAE9YZU9-F1
#
_entry.id   AF-A0AAE9YZU9-F1
#
_cell.length_a   1.000
_cell.length_b   1.000
_cell.length_c   1.000
_cell.angle_alpha   90.00
_cell.angle_beta   90.00
_cell.angle_gamma   90.00
#
_symmetry.space_group_name_H-M   'P 1'
#
loop_
_entity.id
_entity.type
_entity.pdbx_description
1 polymer ?
#
loop_
_entity_poly.entity_id
_entity_poly.type
_entity_poly.pdbx_seq_one_letter_code
_entity_poly.pdbx_strand_id
1 'polypeptide(L)'
;MLSFLSVKFSTQLLKIPTLKGAFAAWLLMFCSPLSATIIMAGSDYLETTAGTFLDFSFPGSPMPEIGIVDFIGDPAGPGNTDTLVRRLDDAVLPGEGSSDTIDVELVALSLASADPVDIGGTDFDLSIALTPTMPSLGQLTLTLDDEAAVSGSFESFFDVFVDIRFFVADTDILVETITALPLLGLHGLGQWQQTPAPDTVIVSGSYGDINANQHIPPSDEYADFFITEIVEVQPGLGEHRLQQATVPEPASVILLSLGLLAITFTGKRKVMH
;
A
#
# COMPACT_ATOMS: atom_id res chain seq x y z
N MET A 1 -13.85 -82.74 37.53
CA MET A 1 -14.50 -83.55 36.49
C MET A 1 -15.59 -82.69 35.88
N LEU A 2 -15.37 -82.10 34.70
CA LEU A 2 -16.41 -81.62 33.78
C LEU A 2 -15.75 -81.12 32.48
N SER A 3 -16.28 -81.64 31.38
CA SER A 3 -15.71 -81.68 30.04
C SER A 3 -15.66 -80.33 29.32
N PHE A 4 -14.63 -80.20 28.48
CA PHE A 4 -14.56 -79.28 27.35
C PHE A 4 -15.67 -79.60 26.33
N LEU A 5 -16.49 -78.60 25.99
CA LEU A 5 -17.43 -78.67 24.88
C LEU A 5 -16.77 -78.06 23.63
N SER A 6 -16.50 -78.90 22.64
CA SER A 6 -16.08 -78.52 21.29
C SER A 6 -17.30 -78.08 20.48
N VAL A 7 -17.27 -76.87 19.91
CA VAL A 7 -18.26 -76.41 18.93
C VAL A 7 -17.58 -76.36 17.56
N LYS A 8 -18.11 -77.17 16.63
CA LYS A 8 -17.67 -77.28 15.24
C LYS A 8 -18.04 -76.01 14.46
N PHE A 9 -17.08 -75.47 13.73
CA PHE A 9 -17.31 -74.49 12.67
C PHE A 9 -18.10 -75.13 11.53
N SER A 10 -19.26 -74.55 11.19
CA SER A 10 -20.02 -74.86 9.97
C SER A 10 -19.85 -73.70 9.00
N THR A 11 -19.20 -73.99 7.88
CA THR A 11 -19.03 -73.09 6.73
C THR A 11 -20.39 -72.82 6.06
N GLN A 12 -20.98 -71.67 6.38
CA GLN A 12 -22.05 -71.08 5.56
C GLN A 12 -21.38 -70.22 4.49
N LEU A 13 -21.54 -70.62 3.22
CA LEU A 13 -21.08 -69.88 2.05
C LEU A 13 -21.64 -68.44 2.07
N LEU A 14 -20.74 -67.46 2.12
CA LEU A 14 -21.05 -66.06 1.89
C LEU A 14 -21.50 -65.91 0.43
N LYS A 15 -22.80 -65.76 0.20
CA LYS A 15 -23.35 -65.35 -1.09
C LYS A 15 -22.84 -63.95 -1.41
N ILE A 16 -21.96 -63.84 -2.40
CA ILE A 16 -21.52 -62.56 -2.97
C ILE A 16 -22.72 -61.93 -3.69
N PRO A 17 -23.23 -60.76 -3.27
CA PRO A 17 -24.25 -60.06 -4.03
C PRO A 17 -23.62 -59.50 -5.32
N THR A 18 -24.35 -59.73 -6.40
CA THR A 18 -24.02 -59.41 -7.78
C THR A 18 -23.79 -57.92 -8.02
N LEU A 19 -22.81 -57.69 -8.89
CA LEU A 19 -22.26 -56.47 -9.46
C LEU A 19 -23.28 -55.55 -10.17
N LYS A 20 -24.27 -54.98 -9.47
CA LYS A 20 -25.15 -53.91 -10.01
C LYS A 20 -25.67 -53.02 -8.87
N GLY A 21 -24.87 -52.03 -8.46
CA GLY A 21 -25.35 -51.04 -7.47
C GLY A 21 -24.30 -50.25 -6.70
N ALA A 22 -23.03 -50.24 -7.11
CA ALA A 22 -21.96 -49.52 -6.41
C ALA A 22 -21.42 -48.33 -7.23
N PHE A 23 -22.32 -47.51 -7.80
CA PHE A 23 -21.98 -46.25 -8.50
C PHE A 23 -22.66 -45.04 -7.83
N ALA A 24 -22.72 -45.02 -6.49
CA ALA A 24 -23.34 -43.94 -5.72
C ALA A 24 -22.44 -43.41 -4.59
N ALA A 25 -21.12 -43.60 -4.67
CA ALA A 25 -20.20 -43.15 -3.62
C ALA A 25 -18.79 -42.79 -4.15
N TRP A 26 -18.72 -42.15 -5.32
CA TRP A 26 -17.48 -41.58 -5.86
C TRP A 26 -17.74 -40.14 -6.33
N LEU A 27 -18.30 -39.34 -5.41
CA LEU A 27 -18.22 -37.88 -5.47
C LEU A 27 -18.08 -37.36 -4.04
N LEU A 28 -17.12 -37.91 -3.31
CA LEU A 28 -16.47 -37.12 -2.27
C LEU A 28 -15.69 -36.05 -3.03
N MET A 29 -16.36 -34.93 -3.30
CA MET A 29 -15.67 -33.67 -3.57
C MET A 29 -14.59 -33.57 -2.49
N PHE A 30 -13.33 -33.63 -2.91
CA PHE A 30 -12.29 -32.96 -2.18
C PHE A 30 -12.65 -31.47 -2.24
N CYS A 31 -13.50 -31.03 -1.32
CA CYS A 31 -13.51 -29.65 -0.90
C CYS A 31 -12.18 -29.51 -0.16
N SER A 32 -11.11 -29.16 -0.89
CA SER A 32 -9.93 -28.61 -0.24
C SER A 32 -10.43 -27.48 0.67
N PRO A 33 -9.98 -27.38 1.92
CA PRO A 33 -10.24 -26.15 2.67
C PRO A 33 -9.73 -25.02 1.80
N LEU A 34 -10.62 -24.10 1.44
CA LEU A 34 -10.24 -22.85 0.81
C LEU A 34 -9.34 -22.14 1.83
N SER A 35 -8.05 -22.06 1.53
CA SER A 35 -7.09 -21.40 2.42
C SER A 35 -7.34 -19.91 2.26
N ALA A 36 -7.70 -19.22 3.34
CA ALA A 36 -7.87 -17.77 3.26
C ALA A 36 -6.54 -17.12 2.92
N THR A 37 -6.57 -16.09 2.07
CA THR A 37 -5.46 -15.16 1.91
C THR A 37 -5.55 -14.12 3.02
N ILE A 38 -4.48 -13.95 3.78
CA ILE A 38 -4.40 -12.94 4.84
C ILE A 38 -3.47 -11.81 4.38
N ILE A 39 -4.04 -10.65 4.11
CA ILE A 39 -3.27 -9.43 3.84
C ILE A 39 -2.84 -8.85 5.19
N MET A 40 -1.53 -8.81 5.43
CA MET A 40 -1.02 -8.45 6.75
C MET A 40 -1.18 -6.95 7.06
N ALA A 41 -1.44 -6.67 8.33
CA ALA A 41 -1.17 -5.36 8.93
C ALA A 41 0.27 -4.92 8.61
N GLY A 42 0.49 -3.62 8.50
CA GLY A 42 1.77 -3.10 8.04
C GLY A 42 1.69 -1.63 7.66
N SER A 43 2.66 -1.15 6.90
CA SER A 43 2.69 0.21 6.39
C SER A 43 2.79 0.24 4.86
N ASP A 44 2.29 1.32 4.27
CA ASP A 44 2.41 1.67 2.86
C ASP A 44 3.21 2.95 2.73
N TYR A 45 4.34 2.83 2.02
CA TYR A 45 5.26 3.92 1.75
C TYR A 45 4.89 4.49 0.39
N LEU A 46 4.29 5.68 0.35
CA LEU A 46 3.73 6.27 -0.84
C LEU A 46 4.46 7.57 -1.21
N GLU A 47 4.56 7.82 -2.50
CA GLU A 47 5.06 9.07 -3.07
C GLU A 47 3.95 9.78 -3.86
N THR A 48 3.92 11.09 -3.72
CA THR A 48 3.00 11.98 -4.42
C THR A 48 3.44 12.16 -5.86
N THR A 49 2.49 12.06 -6.78
CA THR A 49 2.70 12.21 -8.22
C THR A 49 2.11 13.51 -8.74
N ALA A 50 2.54 13.90 -9.94
CA ALA A 50 2.10 15.13 -10.59
C ALA A 50 0.58 15.19 -10.79
N GLY A 51 0.01 16.38 -10.64
CA GLY A 51 -1.43 16.62 -10.70
C GLY A 51 -2.15 16.51 -9.36
N THR A 52 -1.39 16.46 -8.25
CA THR A 52 -1.92 16.65 -6.90
C THR A 52 -2.18 18.12 -6.65
N PHE A 53 -3.37 18.47 -6.17
CA PHE A 53 -3.76 19.86 -5.91
C PHE A 53 -4.79 19.99 -4.80
N LEU A 54 -4.84 21.18 -4.20
CA LEU A 54 -5.92 21.60 -3.30
C LEU A 54 -6.51 22.91 -3.80
N ASP A 55 -7.83 22.94 -3.96
CA ASP A 55 -8.62 24.12 -4.28
C ASP A 55 -9.06 24.80 -2.98
N PHE A 56 -8.43 25.91 -2.66
CA PHE A 56 -8.78 26.73 -1.51
C PHE A 56 -10.02 27.59 -1.76
N SER A 57 -10.58 27.67 -2.98
CA SER A 57 -11.73 28.51 -3.29
C SER A 57 -13.08 27.96 -2.79
N PHE A 58 -13.05 26.84 -2.07
CA PHE A 58 -14.25 26.19 -1.56
C PHE A 58 -15.07 27.08 -0.60
N PRO A 59 -16.41 26.93 -0.58
CA PRO A 59 -17.27 27.67 0.34
C PRO A 59 -16.91 27.37 1.80
N GLY A 60 -16.53 28.41 2.55
CA GLY A 60 -16.12 28.28 3.96
C GLY A 60 -14.62 28.08 4.16
N SER A 61 -13.83 28.12 3.09
CA SER A 61 -12.37 28.18 3.18
C SER A 61 -11.92 29.37 4.02
N PRO A 62 -10.87 29.21 4.85
CA PRO A 62 -10.24 30.34 5.52
C PRO A 62 -9.56 31.29 4.53
N MET A 63 -9.21 30.82 3.32
CA MET A 63 -8.43 31.58 2.33
C MET A 63 -8.91 31.35 0.88
N PRO A 64 -10.15 31.72 0.53
CA PRO A 64 -10.72 31.46 -0.80
C PRO A 64 -10.01 32.17 -1.94
N GLU A 65 -9.25 33.23 -1.64
CA GLU A 65 -8.52 34.04 -2.61
C GLU A 65 -7.24 33.36 -3.16
N ILE A 66 -6.76 32.30 -2.50
CA ILE A 66 -5.62 31.50 -2.98
C ILE A 66 -5.97 30.74 -4.26
N GLY A 67 -7.22 30.25 -4.38
CA GLY A 67 -7.62 29.40 -5.51
C GLY A 67 -6.97 28.01 -5.47
N ILE A 68 -6.63 27.48 -6.65
CA ILE A 68 -6.04 26.15 -6.79
C ILE A 68 -4.53 26.24 -6.65
N VAL A 69 -3.96 25.38 -5.79
CA VAL A 69 -2.53 25.22 -5.61
C VAL A 69 -2.13 23.79 -5.93
N ASP A 70 -1.17 23.65 -6.83
CA ASP A 70 -0.54 22.37 -7.13
C ASP A 70 0.51 22.04 -6.07
N PHE A 71 0.53 20.78 -5.65
CA PHE A 71 1.48 20.28 -4.64
C PHE A 71 2.34 19.16 -5.21
N ILE A 72 3.56 19.08 -4.69
CA ILE A 72 4.49 17.98 -4.89
C ILE A 72 4.82 17.34 -3.54
N GLY A 73 5.27 16.10 -3.58
CA GLY A 73 5.82 15.44 -2.39
C GLY A 73 7.09 16.14 -1.92
N ASP A 74 7.22 16.30 -0.60
CA ASP A 74 8.46 16.69 0.08
C ASP A 74 8.93 15.49 0.93
N PRO A 75 9.71 14.55 0.34
CA PRO A 75 10.00 13.26 0.96
C PRO A 75 10.63 13.37 2.35
N ALA A 76 9.99 12.74 3.33
CA ALA A 76 10.44 12.69 4.72
C ALA A 76 10.67 11.25 5.23
N GLY A 77 10.48 10.25 4.38
CA GLY A 77 10.67 8.83 4.67
C GLY A 77 11.72 8.15 3.78
N PRO A 78 11.77 6.81 3.76
CA PRO A 78 12.66 6.05 2.89
C PRO A 78 12.36 6.28 1.41
N GLY A 79 13.40 6.31 0.57
CA GLY A 79 13.23 6.63 -0.87
C GLY A 79 12.60 8.00 -1.06
N ASN A 80 11.60 8.07 -1.92
CA ASN A 80 10.80 9.27 -2.15
C ASN A 80 9.51 9.33 -1.31
N THR A 81 9.43 8.57 -0.21
CA THR A 81 8.22 8.55 0.62
C THR A 81 7.92 9.93 1.21
N ASP A 82 6.77 10.49 0.87
CA ASP A 82 6.19 11.69 1.47
C ASP A 82 4.88 11.42 2.22
N THR A 83 4.26 10.27 1.95
CA THR A 83 2.98 9.86 2.52
C THR A 83 3.13 8.45 3.08
N LEU A 84 2.74 8.25 4.34
CA LEU A 84 2.83 6.95 5.03
C LEU A 84 1.47 6.57 5.60
N VAL A 85 0.90 5.48 5.09
CA VAL A 85 -0.35 4.90 5.58
C VAL A 85 -0.02 3.63 6.36
N ARG A 86 -0.77 3.36 7.44
CA ARG A 86 -0.62 2.18 8.27
C ARG A 86 -1.92 1.38 8.27
N ARG A 87 -1.84 0.10 7.90
CA ARG A 87 -2.88 -0.91 8.06
C ARG A 87 -2.82 -1.46 9.49
N LEU A 88 -3.86 -1.24 10.27
CA LEU A 88 -3.85 -1.53 11.71
C LEU A 88 -4.18 -2.99 12.02
N ASP A 89 -4.89 -3.67 11.11
CA ASP A 89 -5.34 -5.05 11.27
C ASP A 89 -5.03 -5.88 10.01
N ASP A 90 -4.98 -7.19 10.19
CA ASP A 90 -4.92 -8.15 9.09
C ASP A 90 -6.30 -8.22 8.40
N ALA A 91 -6.32 -8.22 7.07
CA ALA A 91 -7.52 -8.47 6.29
C ALA A 91 -7.60 -9.95 5.87
N VAL A 92 -8.71 -10.60 6.16
CA VAL A 92 -8.91 -12.02 5.88
C VAL A 92 -9.83 -12.19 4.68
N LEU A 93 -9.29 -12.70 3.57
CA LEU A 93 -9.97 -12.89 2.30
C LEU A 93 -10.13 -14.39 2.03
N PRO A 94 -11.29 -15.01 2.35
CA PRO A 94 -11.46 -16.46 2.25
C PRO A 94 -11.31 -17.04 0.86
N GLY A 95 -11.41 -16.24 -0.21
CA GLY A 95 -11.21 -16.66 -1.60
C GLY A 95 -11.60 -15.58 -2.61
N GLU A 96 -11.47 -15.87 -3.91
CA GLU A 96 -11.79 -14.91 -4.97
C GLU A 96 -13.22 -14.35 -4.86
N GLY A 97 -13.35 -13.03 -5.03
CA GLY A 97 -14.58 -12.25 -4.86
C GLY A 97 -14.95 -11.92 -3.42
N SER A 98 -14.16 -12.37 -2.43
CA SER A 98 -14.35 -11.97 -1.03
C SER A 98 -13.74 -10.60 -0.75
N SER A 99 -14.31 -9.91 0.23
CA SER A 99 -13.85 -8.59 0.68
C SER A 99 -13.78 -8.53 2.20
N ASP A 100 -12.83 -7.76 2.71
CA ASP A 100 -12.72 -7.44 4.13
C ASP A 100 -12.35 -5.96 4.32
N THR A 101 -12.77 -5.37 5.43
CA THR A 101 -12.54 -3.96 5.74
C THR A 101 -11.74 -3.85 7.03
N ILE A 102 -10.61 -3.16 6.95
CA ILE A 102 -9.70 -2.93 8.08
C ILE A 102 -9.59 -1.45 8.39
N ASP A 103 -9.22 -1.15 9.64
CA ASP A 103 -8.92 0.22 10.05
C ASP A 103 -7.50 0.62 9.58
N VAL A 104 -7.36 1.86 9.15
CA VAL A 104 -6.10 2.44 8.69
C VAL A 104 -5.84 3.80 9.34
N GLU A 105 -4.57 4.18 9.41
CA GLU A 105 -4.11 5.47 9.92
C GLU A 105 -3.14 6.11 8.92
N LEU A 106 -3.38 7.37 8.54
CA LEU A 106 -2.39 8.17 7.83
C LEU A 106 -1.45 8.77 8.88
N VAL A 107 -0.20 8.32 8.88
CA VAL A 107 0.78 8.59 9.95
C VAL A 107 1.85 9.60 9.55
N ALA A 108 2.04 9.83 8.25
CA ALA A 108 2.84 10.93 7.73
C ALA A 108 2.25 11.45 6.42
N LEU A 109 2.34 12.77 6.25
CA LEU A 109 2.05 13.51 5.03
C LEU A 109 3.01 14.69 5.01
N SER A 110 3.67 14.92 3.87
CA SER A 110 4.64 16.00 3.69
C SER A 110 4.58 16.51 2.26
N LEU A 111 3.84 17.59 2.03
CA LEU A 111 3.70 18.19 0.70
C LEU A 111 4.23 19.62 0.70
N ALA A 112 4.74 20.06 -0.45
CA ALA A 112 5.13 21.43 -0.71
C ALA A 112 4.43 21.96 -1.97
N SER A 113 4.12 23.26 -2.02
CA SER A 113 3.60 23.88 -3.24
C SER A 113 4.61 23.71 -4.38
N ALA A 114 4.12 23.36 -5.56
CA ALA A 114 4.96 23.15 -6.74
C ALA A 114 5.66 24.44 -7.19
N ASP A 115 4.99 25.58 -7.02
CA ASP A 115 5.47 26.92 -7.30
C ASP A 115 5.07 27.88 -6.16
N PRO A 116 5.77 29.00 -5.96
CA PRO A 116 5.35 30.04 -5.02
C PRO A 116 3.95 30.59 -5.35
N VAL A 117 3.16 30.85 -4.31
CA VAL A 117 1.76 31.31 -4.40
C VAL A 117 1.69 32.80 -4.06
N ASP A 118 1.20 33.63 -4.99
CA ASP A 118 1.00 35.07 -4.78
C ASP A 118 -0.26 35.32 -3.93
N ILE A 119 -0.07 35.84 -2.72
CA ILE A 119 -1.15 36.23 -1.82
C ILE A 119 -1.01 37.73 -1.53
N GLY A 120 -1.81 38.54 -2.24
CA GLY A 120 -1.85 39.99 -2.02
C GLY A 120 -0.58 40.73 -2.46
N GLY A 121 0.14 40.21 -3.46
CA GLY A 121 1.38 40.78 -4.00
C GLY A 121 2.64 40.32 -3.27
N THR A 122 2.55 39.25 -2.49
CA THR A 122 3.69 38.61 -1.79
C THR A 122 3.65 37.12 -2.09
N ASP A 123 4.78 36.56 -2.51
CA ASP A 123 4.91 35.15 -2.84
C ASP A 123 5.21 34.32 -1.58
N PHE A 124 4.51 33.20 -1.44
CA PHE A 124 4.68 32.25 -0.34
C PHE A 124 4.89 30.83 -0.84
N ASP A 125 5.77 30.09 -0.17
CA ASP A 125 5.86 28.63 -0.30
C ASP A 125 4.95 28.00 0.76
N LEU A 126 4.07 27.09 0.34
CA LEU A 126 3.11 26.43 1.21
C LEU A 126 3.61 25.01 1.51
N SER A 127 3.51 24.57 2.76
CA SER A 127 3.71 23.16 3.11
C SER A 127 2.49 22.58 3.81
N ILE A 128 2.15 21.33 3.50
CA ILE A 128 1.10 20.57 4.18
C ILE A 128 1.72 19.44 4.98
N ALA A 129 1.34 19.33 6.24
CA ALA A 129 1.70 18.20 7.11
C ALA A 129 0.51 17.77 7.96
N LEU A 130 0.54 16.56 8.51
CA LEU A 130 -0.51 16.13 9.45
C LEU A 130 -0.51 16.98 10.73
N THR A 131 -1.69 17.27 11.26
CA THR A 131 -1.84 17.88 12.58
C THR A 131 -1.40 16.88 13.67
N PRO A 132 -0.31 17.13 14.43
CA PRO A 132 0.29 16.09 15.29
C PRO A 132 -0.59 15.56 16.42
N THR A 133 -1.61 16.30 16.83
CA THR A 133 -2.48 15.96 17.96
C THR A 133 -3.82 15.38 17.55
N MET A 134 -4.08 15.24 16.24
CA MET A 134 -5.34 14.73 15.71
C MET A 134 -5.04 13.60 14.73
N PRO A 135 -5.29 12.33 15.13
CA PRO A 135 -5.02 11.20 14.26
C PRO A 135 -5.92 11.28 13.02
N SER A 136 -5.32 11.02 11.86
CA SER A 136 -6.04 10.91 10.59
C SER A 136 -6.38 9.45 10.36
N LEU A 137 -7.63 9.10 10.64
CA LEU A 137 -8.11 7.72 10.65
C LEU A 137 -8.98 7.44 9.43
N GLY A 138 -9.05 6.17 9.06
CA GLY A 138 -9.75 5.75 7.87
C GLY A 138 -10.10 4.28 7.88
N GLN A 139 -10.64 3.83 6.75
CA GLN A 139 -10.92 2.44 6.46
C GLN A 139 -10.38 2.06 5.10
N LEU A 140 -9.92 0.82 4.97
CA LEU A 140 -9.48 0.23 3.72
C LEU A 140 -10.28 -1.06 3.50
N THR A 141 -11.08 -1.08 2.45
CA THR A 141 -11.80 -2.27 2.01
C THR A 141 -11.02 -2.93 0.89
N LEU A 142 -10.57 -4.16 1.13
CA LEU A 142 -9.82 -4.98 0.19
C LEU A 142 -10.75 -6.02 -0.40
N THR A 143 -10.66 -6.23 -1.71
CA THR A 143 -11.32 -7.33 -2.42
C THR A 143 -10.27 -8.17 -3.13
N LEU A 144 -10.35 -9.49 -2.99
CA LEU A 144 -9.50 -10.43 -3.74
C LEU A 144 -10.15 -10.71 -5.10
N ASP A 145 -9.53 -10.27 -6.19
CA ASP A 145 -10.08 -10.47 -7.55
C ASP A 145 -9.40 -11.61 -8.31
N ASP A 146 -8.17 -11.98 -7.93
CA ASP A 146 -7.43 -13.11 -8.50
C ASP A 146 -6.64 -13.83 -7.39
N GLU A 147 -7.09 -15.04 -7.04
CA GLU A 147 -6.47 -15.88 -6.00
C GLU A 147 -5.11 -16.46 -6.44
N ALA A 148 -4.90 -16.68 -7.74
CA ALA A 148 -3.65 -17.26 -8.25
C ALA A 148 -2.51 -16.24 -8.29
N ALA A 149 -2.83 -14.99 -8.64
CA ALA A 149 -1.88 -13.88 -8.60
C ALA A 149 -1.77 -13.24 -7.21
N VAL A 150 -2.77 -13.46 -6.34
CA VAL A 150 -2.98 -12.77 -5.06
C VAL A 150 -2.98 -11.27 -5.26
N SER A 151 -4.04 -10.81 -5.92
CA SER A 151 -4.26 -9.41 -6.29
C SER A 151 -5.74 -9.08 -6.31
N GLY A 152 -6.07 -7.80 -6.27
CA GLY A 152 -7.43 -7.35 -6.51
C GLY A 152 -7.60 -5.85 -6.41
N SER A 153 -8.79 -5.45 -5.98
CA SER A 153 -9.22 -4.06 -5.89
C SER A 153 -9.33 -3.60 -4.45
N PHE A 154 -9.26 -2.29 -4.25
CA PHE A 154 -9.49 -1.71 -2.95
C PHE A 154 -10.21 -0.37 -3.04
N GLU A 155 -10.87 -0.02 -1.93
CA GLU A 155 -11.46 1.28 -1.66
C GLU A 155 -10.89 1.81 -0.34
N SER A 156 -10.33 3.02 -0.35
CA SER A 156 -9.87 3.73 0.84
C SER A 156 -10.80 4.88 1.18
N PHE A 157 -10.92 5.15 2.48
CA PHE A 157 -11.61 6.30 3.04
C PHE A 157 -10.76 6.88 4.17
N PHE A 158 -10.57 8.20 4.21
CA PHE A 158 -9.91 8.89 5.32
C PHE A 158 -10.64 10.17 5.72
N ASP A 159 -10.64 10.43 7.03
CA ASP A 159 -10.77 11.78 7.57
C ASP A 159 -9.37 12.26 7.95
N VAL A 160 -8.83 13.21 7.19
CA VAL A 160 -7.47 13.72 7.36
C VAL A 160 -7.49 15.09 8.03
N PHE A 161 -6.56 15.33 8.94
CA PHE A 161 -6.37 16.62 9.58
C PHE A 161 -4.98 17.15 9.29
N VAL A 162 -4.92 18.32 8.64
CA VAL A 162 -3.67 18.91 8.19
C VAL A 162 -3.41 20.28 8.78
N ASP A 163 -2.13 20.58 8.95
CA ASP A 163 -1.61 21.92 9.15
C ASP A 163 -1.04 22.42 7.82
N ILE A 164 -1.41 23.65 7.45
CA ILE A 164 -0.88 24.35 6.28
C ILE A 164 0.01 25.47 6.78
N ARG A 165 1.27 25.49 6.34
CA ARG A 165 2.28 26.45 6.78
C ARG A 165 2.69 27.34 5.62
N PHE A 166 2.87 28.62 5.90
CA PHE A 166 3.20 29.65 4.94
C PHE A 166 4.61 30.16 5.20
N PHE A 167 5.50 29.95 4.25
CA PHE A 167 6.87 30.46 4.27
C PHE A 167 6.99 31.60 3.29
N VAL A 168 7.76 32.64 3.61
CA VAL A 168 8.12 33.64 2.58
C VAL A 168 8.90 32.90 1.48
N ALA A 169 8.48 33.07 0.23
CA ALA A 169 9.04 32.33 -0.90
C ALA A 169 10.58 32.36 -0.93
N ASP A 170 11.17 31.21 -1.25
CA ASP A 170 12.62 30.99 -1.29
C ASP A 170 13.34 31.19 0.06
N THR A 171 12.60 31.12 1.18
CA THR A 171 13.18 31.24 2.53
C THR A 171 12.55 30.27 3.53
N ASP A 172 13.24 30.04 4.65
CA ASP A 172 12.70 29.24 5.77
C ASP A 172 11.89 30.08 6.78
N ILE A 173 11.47 31.29 6.42
CA ILE A 173 10.76 32.20 7.32
C ILE A 173 9.27 31.83 7.35
N LEU A 174 8.86 31.07 8.36
CA LEU A 174 7.47 30.78 8.66
C LEU A 174 6.73 32.06 9.11
N VAL A 175 5.64 32.38 8.44
CA VAL A 175 4.80 33.57 8.71
C VAL A 175 3.48 33.19 9.37
N GLU A 176 2.87 32.10 8.91
CA GLU A 176 1.54 31.68 9.36
C GLU A 176 1.39 30.16 9.31
N THR A 177 0.52 29.63 10.18
CA THR A 177 0.06 28.25 10.16
C THR A 177 -1.44 28.20 10.33
N ILE A 178 -2.15 27.61 9.37
CA ILE A 178 -3.52 27.15 9.56
C ILE A 178 -3.44 25.76 10.15
N THR A 179 -3.89 25.59 11.38
CA THR A 179 -3.85 24.30 12.07
C THR A 179 -5.16 23.57 11.95
N ALA A 180 -5.11 22.23 11.97
CA ALA A 180 -6.29 21.39 12.15
C ALA A 180 -7.36 21.57 11.06
N LEU A 181 -6.95 21.85 9.82
CA LEU A 181 -7.88 21.90 8.68
C LEU A 181 -8.43 20.48 8.42
N PRO A 182 -9.74 20.27 8.52
CA PRO A 182 -10.32 18.94 8.32
C PRO A 182 -10.58 18.70 6.83
N LEU A 183 -9.91 17.69 6.28
CA LEU A 183 -10.16 17.13 4.97
C LEU A 183 -10.96 15.83 5.17
N LEU A 184 -12.28 15.97 5.29
CA LEU A 184 -13.18 14.86 5.59
C LEU A 184 -13.61 14.11 4.33
N GLY A 185 -13.66 12.78 4.44
CA GLY A 185 -14.08 11.88 3.38
C GLY A 185 -13.24 11.95 2.12
N LEU A 186 -11.93 11.83 2.27
CA LEU A 186 -11.06 11.49 1.14
C LEU A 186 -11.35 10.05 0.73
N HIS A 187 -11.69 9.84 -0.54
CA HIS A 187 -11.97 8.52 -1.08
C HIS A 187 -11.00 8.17 -2.19
N GLY A 188 -10.42 6.97 -2.12
CA GLY A 188 -9.55 6.44 -3.16
C GLY A 188 -10.02 5.07 -3.64
N LEU A 189 -9.80 4.80 -4.93
CA LEU A 189 -10.04 3.49 -5.52
C LEU A 189 -8.78 3.06 -6.26
N GLY A 190 -8.42 1.79 -6.18
CA GLY A 190 -7.23 1.30 -6.82
C GLY A 190 -7.17 -0.21 -6.98
N GLN A 191 -6.00 -0.68 -7.40
CA GLN A 191 -5.66 -2.09 -7.51
C GLN A 191 -4.46 -2.39 -6.63
N TRP A 192 -4.43 -3.60 -6.09
CA TRP A 192 -3.36 -4.09 -5.24
C TRP A 192 -2.89 -5.46 -5.69
N GLN A 193 -1.65 -5.79 -5.33
CA GLN A 193 -1.03 -7.10 -5.57
C GLN A 193 -0.02 -7.42 -4.47
N GLN A 194 0.25 -8.70 -4.25
CA GLN A 194 1.21 -9.15 -3.23
C GLN A 194 2.68 -8.84 -3.57
N THR A 195 3.01 -8.68 -4.85
CA THR A 195 4.40 -8.49 -5.30
C THR A 195 4.66 -7.02 -5.58
N PRO A 196 5.72 -6.42 -5.00
CA PRO A 196 6.05 -5.03 -5.30
C PRO A 196 6.48 -4.86 -6.76
N ALA A 197 6.24 -3.68 -7.32
CA ALA A 197 6.85 -3.29 -8.59
C ALA A 197 8.37 -3.16 -8.44
N PRO A 198 9.14 -3.15 -9.54
CA PRO A 198 10.55 -2.78 -9.49
C PRO A 198 10.75 -1.41 -8.84
N ASP A 199 11.85 -1.26 -8.11
CA ASP A 199 12.29 -0.02 -7.46
C ASP A 199 11.37 0.51 -6.35
N THR A 200 10.28 -0.19 -6.02
CA THR A 200 9.47 0.10 -4.83
C THR A 200 10.35 0.09 -3.58
N VAL A 201 10.13 1.08 -2.70
CA VAL A 201 10.71 1.14 -1.37
C VAL A 201 10.28 -0.10 -0.59
N ILE A 202 11.26 -0.89 -0.14
CA ILE A 202 11.02 -2.07 0.68
C ILE A 202 11.50 -1.81 2.10
N VAL A 203 10.57 -1.91 3.05
CA VAL A 203 10.84 -1.96 4.48
C VAL A 203 10.43 -3.35 4.97
N SER A 204 11.45 -4.19 5.18
CA SER A 204 11.23 -5.57 5.59
C SER A 204 11.08 -5.72 7.10
N GLY A 205 10.17 -6.59 7.54
CA GLY A 205 9.97 -6.92 8.95
C GLY A 205 9.52 -8.36 9.18
N SER A 206 9.37 -8.74 10.45
CA SER A 206 8.72 -10.01 10.83
C SER A 206 7.21 -9.83 10.86
N TYR A 207 6.42 -10.90 10.75
CA TYR A 207 4.96 -10.83 10.97
C TYR A 207 4.62 -10.05 12.26
N GLY A 208 3.70 -9.08 12.13
CA GLY A 208 3.32 -8.17 13.20
C GLY A 208 4.20 -6.91 13.33
N ASP A 209 5.21 -6.73 12.47
CA ASP A 209 5.93 -5.47 12.35
C ASP A 209 5.09 -4.45 11.58
N ILE A 210 4.42 -3.59 12.31
CA ILE A 210 3.50 -2.59 11.76
C ILE A 210 4.16 -1.59 10.81
N ASN A 211 5.50 -1.46 10.83
CA ASN A 211 6.22 -0.57 9.92
C ASN A 211 6.69 -1.29 8.65
N ALA A 212 6.50 -2.60 8.54
CA ALA A 212 6.90 -3.33 7.36
C ALA A 212 5.85 -3.21 6.25
N ASN A 213 6.31 -3.08 5.02
CA ASN A 213 5.48 -3.32 3.82
C ASN A 213 5.80 -4.66 3.16
N GLN A 214 6.89 -5.32 3.58
CA GLN A 214 7.24 -6.67 3.18
C GLN A 214 7.59 -7.52 4.40
N HIS A 215 6.92 -8.65 4.59
CA HIS A 215 7.17 -9.52 5.74
C HIS A 215 8.00 -10.75 5.37
N ILE A 216 8.91 -11.20 6.26
CA ILE A 216 9.82 -12.33 6.00
C ILE A 216 9.88 -13.32 7.18
N PRO A 217 9.73 -14.64 6.96
CA PRO A 217 9.13 -15.26 5.78
C PRO A 217 7.60 -15.11 5.86
N PRO A 218 6.92 -14.73 4.76
CA PRO A 218 5.48 -14.93 4.70
C PRO A 218 5.24 -16.44 4.58
N SER A 219 4.29 -16.99 5.34
CA SER A 219 3.79 -18.35 5.06
C SER A 219 2.96 -18.31 3.77
N ASP A 220 2.62 -19.46 3.19
CA ASP A 220 1.76 -19.55 2.01
C ASP A 220 0.35 -18.94 2.20
N GLU A 221 -0.03 -18.58 3.43
CA GLU A 221 -1.33 -17.98 3.78
C GLU A 221 -1.28 -16.45 3.91
N TYR A 222 -0.07 -15.87 4.04
CA TYR A 222 0.11 -14.45 4.24
C TYR A 222 0.60 -13.77 2.96
N ALA A 223 0.02 -12.61 2.66
CA ALA A 223 0.42 -11.77 1.56
C ALA A 223 0.66 -10.33 2.01
N ASP A 224 1.64 -9.70 1.37
CA ASP A 224 1.88 -8.27 1.50
C ASP A 224 0.92 -7.48 0.59
N PHE A 225 0.92 -6.16 0.72
CA PHE A 225 0.03 -5.27 -0.02
C PHE A 225 0.85 -4.19 -0.71
N PHE A 226 0.78 -4.15 -2.05
CA PHE A 226 1.38 -3.11 -2.87
C PHE A 226 0.38 -2.60 -3.88
N ILE A 227 0.39 -1.30 -4.11
CA ILE A 227 -0.48 -0.62 -5.09
C ILE A 227 0.35 -0.12 -6.27
N THR A 228 -0.31 0.18 -7.38
CA THR A 228 0.37 0.88 -8.50
C THR A 228 0.14 2.37 -8.39
N GLU A 229 -1.12 2.78 -8.45
CA GLU A 229 -1.53 4.18 -8.38
C GLU A 229 -2.87 4.28 -7.64
N ILE A 230 -3.09 5.42 -7.00
CA ILE A 230 -4.36 5.79 -6.38
C ILE A 230 -4.55 7.29 -6.54
N VAL A 231 -5.80 7.69 -6.76
CA VAL A 231 -6.21 9.09 -6.64
C VAL A 231 -7.21 9.18 -5.52
N GLU A 232 -6.83 9.84 -4.44
CA GLU A 232 -7.73 10.21 -3.36
C GLU A 232 -8.42 11.52 -3.73
N VAL A 233 -9.74 11.47 -3.82
CA VAL A 233 -10.55 12.62 -4.22
C VAL A 233 -11.31 13.11 -3.01
N GLN A 234 -11.21 14.41 -2.76
CA GLN A 234 -12.13 15.10 -1.88
C GLN A 234 -13.09 15.95 -2.74
N PRO A 235 -14.38 15.57 -2.83
CA PRO A 235 -15.31 16.23 -3.75
C PRO A 235 -15.38 17.75 -3.55
N GLY A 236 -14.99 18.50 -4.59
CA GLY A 236 -15.01 19.96 -4.60
C GLY A 236 -13.86 20.63 -3.83
N LEU A 237 -12.86 19.86 -3.40
CA LEU A 237 -11.72 20.36 -2.63
C LEU A 237 -10.38 20.04 -3.28
N GLY A 238 -10.16 18.81 -3.77
CA GLY A 238 -8.86 18.49 -4.35
C GLY A 238 -8.68 17.03 -4.71
N GLU A 239 -7.51 16.74 -5.29
CA GLU A 239 -7.07 15.40 -5.62
C GLU A 239 -5.65 15.19 -5.08
N HIS A 240 -5.44 14.07 -4.40
CA HIS A 240 -4.12 13.60 -4.01
C HIS A 240 -3.79 12.35 -4.81
N ARG A 241 -2.78 12.45 -5.68
CA ARG A 241 -2.37 11.37 -6.58
C ARG A 241 -1.12 10.72 -6.01
N LEU A 242 -1.19 9.42 -5.77
CA LEU A 242 -0.16 8.67 -5.06
C LEU A 242 0.21 7.40 -5.84
N GLN A 243 1.44 6.96 -5.66
CA GLN A 243 1.91 5.64 -6.05
C GLN A 243 2.81 5.06 -4.95
N GLN A 244 3.19 3.78 -5.07
CA GLN A 244 4.22 3.23 -4.19
C GLN A 244 5.52 4.02 -4.33
N ALA A 245 6.09 4.43 -3.20
CA ALA A 245 7.32 5.19 -3.18
C ALA A 245 8.45 4.41 -3.83
N THR A 246 9.29 5.11 -4.59
CA THR A 246 10.42 4.52 -5.29
C THR A 246 11.73 4.88 -4.60
N VAL A 247 12.72 4.00 -4.74
CA VAL A 247 14.10 4.30 -4.35
C VAL A 247 14.76 5.05 -5.50
N PRO A 248 15.31 6.25 -5.29
CA PRO A 248 16.07 6.94 -6.34
C PRO A 248 17.18 6.03 -6.87
N GLU A 249 17.25 5.87 -8.20
CA GLU A 249 18.35 5.19 -8.88
C GLU A 249 19.69 5.69 -8.31
N PRO A 250 20.58 4.80 -7.83
CA PRO A 250 21.82 5.23 -7.23
C PRO A 250 22.63 6.04 -8.24
N ALA A 251 22.91 7.32 -7.93
CA ALA A 251 23.82 8.17 -8.72
C ALA A 251 25.19 7.49 -8.97
N SER A 252 25.51 6.45 -8.19
CA SER A 252 26.57 5.46 -8.39
C SER A 252 26.67 4.93 -9.82
N VAL A 253 25.55 4.64 -10.52
CA VAL A 253 25.56 4.06 -11.87
C VAL A 253 26.03 5.09 -12.90
N ILE A 254 25.64 6.36 -12.72
CA ILE A 254 26.12 7.49 -13.51
C ILE A 254 27.61 7.75 -13.23
N LEU A 255 28.04 7.68 -11.96
CA LEU A 255 29.45 7.83 -11.60
C LEU A 255 30.33 6.67 -12.10
N LEU A 256 29.83 5.44 -12.09
CA LEU A 256 30.55 4.27 -12.60
C LEU A 256 30.69 4.33 -14.13
N SER A 257 29.63 4.75 -14.83
CA SER A 257 29.66 4.92 -16.29
C SER A 257 30.57 6.09 -16.71
N LEU A 258 30.55 7.22 -15.99
CA LEU A 258 31.51 8.31 -16.20
C LEU A 258 32.95 7.90 -15.85
N GLY A 259 33.15 7.11 -14.80
CA GLY A 259 34.45 6.57 -14.39
C GLY A 259 35.05 5.62 -15.43
N LEU A 260 34.26 4.70 -15.97
CA LEU A 260 34.66 3.82 -17.07
C LEU A 260 34.99 4.62 -18.34
N LEU A 261 34.21 5.65 -18.67
CA LEU A 261 34.50 6.53 -19.80
C LEU A 261 35.84 7.25 -19.61
N ALA A 262 36.11 7.81 -18.43
CA ALA A 262 37.38 8.49 -18.12
C ALA A 262 38.61 7.56 -18.24
N ILE A 263 38.48 6.29 -17.85
CA ILE A 263 39.55 5.28 -17.99
C ILE A 263 39.82 4.95 -19.47
N THR A 264 38.79 4.89 -20.32
CA THR A 264 38.98 4.64 -21.77
C THR A 264 39.65 5.81 -22.50
N PHE A 265 39.44 7.05 -22.05
CA PHE A 265 40.10 8.24 -22.64
C PHE A 265 41.55 8.41 -22.15
N THR A 266 41.88 8.00 -20.93
CA THR A 266 43.24 8.09 -20.38
C THR A 266 44.14 6.91 -20.77
N GLY A 267 43.56 5.74 -21.05
CA GLY A 267 44.27 4.54 -21.49
C GLY A 267 44.93 4.59 -22.87
N LYS A 268 44.64 5.62 -23.69
CA LYS A 268 45.25 5.80 -25.04
C LYS A 268 46.56 6.58 -25.06
N ARG A 269 47.13 6.98 -23.92
CA ARG A 269 48.46 7.64 -23.85
C ARG A 269 49.58 6.67 -23.48
N LYS A 270 50.06 5.92 -24.47
CA LYS A 270 51.35 5.20 -24.52
C LYS A 270 51.61 4.90 -26.00
N VAL A 271 52.75 5.11 -26.65
CA VAL A 271 54.10 5.64 -26.38
C VAL A 271 54.56 6.10 -27.77
N MET A 272 55.15 7.29 -27.92
CA MET A 272 55.97 7.59 -29.11
C MET A 272 57.40 7.78 -28.62
N HIS A 273 58.27 6.92 -29.17
CA HIS A 273 59.72 6.95 -29.06
C HIS A 273 60.32 8.25 -29.60
#